data_AF-A0A819M333-F1
#
_entry.id   AF-A0A819M333-F1
#
_cell.length_a   1.000
_cell.length_b   1.000
_cell.length_c   1.000
_cell.angle_alpha   90.00
_cell.angle_beta   90.00
_cell.angle_gamma   90.00
#
_symmetry.space_group_name_H-M   'P 1'
#
loop_
_entity.id
_entity.type
_entity.pdbx_description
1 polymer ?
#
loop_
_entity_poly.entity_id
_entity_poly.type
_entity_poly.pdbx_seq_one_letter_code
_entity_poly.pdbx_strand_id
1 'polypeptide(L)' 'MILDEFSKSVFVGQEGELFLGGIGVFAGYLGRDDLTSKALVDIDGEVFYRTGDLVKMDNKGLL' A
#
# COMPACT_ATOMS: atom_id res chain seq x y z
N MET A 1 -1.49 2.54 -4.74
CA MET A 1 -0.29 2.06 -5.45
C MET A 1 -0.27 0.55 -5.39
N ILE A 2 0.29 -0.14 -6.39
CA ILE A 2 0.42 -1.60 -6.38
C ILE A 2 1.90 -1.92 -6.54
N LEU A 3 2.47 -2.64 -5.58
CA LEU A 3 3.91 -2.90 -5.50
C LEU A 3 4.23 -4.40 -5.44
N ASP A 4 5.37 -4.77 -5.99
CA ASP A 4 5.95 -6.11 -5.82
C ASP A 4 6.67 -6.26 -4.47
N GLU A 5 7.22 -7.45 -4.22
CA GLU A 5 7.97 -7.78 -3.00
C GLU A 5 9.25 -6.95 -2.81
N PHE A 6 9.74 -6.29 -3.86
CA PHE A 6 10.91 -5.40 -3.84
C PHE A 6 10.51 -3.92 -3.70
N SER A 7 9.23 -3.64 -3.40
CA SER A 7 8.67 -2.29 -3.28
C SER A 7 8.81 -1.50 -4.59
N LYS A 8 8.66 -2.17 -5.73
CA LYS A 8 8.61 -1.54 -7.06
C LYS A 8 7.22 -1.59 -7.65
N SER A 9 6.86 -0.56 -8.40
CA SER A 9 5.59 -0.52 -9.14
C SER A 9 5.49 -1.70 -10.10
N VAL A 10 4.33 -2.35 -10.10
CA VAL A 10 4.04 -3.45 -11.01
C VAL A 10 3.52 -2.94 -12.36
N PHE A 11 3.65 -3.76 -13.40
CA PHE A 11 3.04 -3.48 -14.70
C PHE A 11 1.53 -3.77 -14.69
N VAL A 12 0.81 -3.23 -15.68
CA VAL A 12 -0.59 -3.61 -15.93
C VAL A 12 -0.68 -5.13 -16.10
N GLY A 13 -1.61 -5.74 -15.38
CA GLY A 13 -1.84 -7.17 -15.41
C GLY A 13 -0.79 -8.01 -14.65
N GLN A 14 0.11 -7.40 -13.91
CA GLN A 14 0.98 -8.08 -12.95
C GLN A 14 0.34 -8.01 -11.56
N GLU A 15 0.47 -9.08 -10.78
CA GLU A 15 0.03 -9.11 -9.38
C GLU A 15 0.99 -8.30 -8.50
N GLY A 16 0.46 -7.59 -7.52
CA GLY A 16 1.23 -6.94 -6.45
C GLY A 16 0.33 -6.60 -5.27
N GLU A 17 0.93 -6.12 -4.18
CA GLU A 17 0.22 -5.72 -2.98
C GLU A 17 -0.32 -4.28 -3.08
N LEU A 18 -1.54 -4.05 -2.59
CA LEU A 18 -2.19 -2.75 -2.60
C LEU A 18 -1.76 -1.87 -1.40
N PHE A 19 -1.35 -0.64 -1.72
CA PHE A 19 -1.00 0.41 -0.75
C PHE A 19 -1.91 1.63 -0.94
N LEU A 20 -2.49 2.14 0.15
CA LEU A 20 -3.36 3.31 0.15
C LEU A 20 -2.63 4.53 0.71
N GLY A 21 -2.62 5.63 -0.04
CA GLY A 21 -1.96 6.89 0.35
C GLY A 21 -2.93 8.07 0.39
N GLY A 22 -2.42 9.24 0.76
CA GLY A 22 -3.14 10.51 0.75
C GLY A 22 -3.94 10.79 2.04
N ILE A 23 -4.85 11.77 1.97
CA ILE A 23 -5.55 12.34 3.15
C ILE A 23 -6.41 11.34 3.94
N GLY A 24 -6.75 10.20 3.33
CA GLY A 24 -7.56 9.14 3.97
C GLY A 24 -6.75 8.19 4.84
N VAL A 25 -5.42 8.31 4.85
CA VAL A 25 -4.57 7.50 5.73
C VAL A 25 -4.79 7.94 7.19
N PHE A 26 -5.04 6.97 8.05
CA PHE A 26 -5.30 7.17 9.46
C PHE A 26 -3.98 7.36 10.24
N ALA A 27 -4.05 7.95 11.44
CA ALA A 27 -2.87 8.24 12.26
C ALA A 27 -2.20 7.00 12.88
N GLY A 28 -2.89 5.87 12.88
CA GLY A 28 -2.45 4.63 13.52
C GLY A 28 -3.55 3.96 14.33
N TYR A 29 -3.23 2.78 14.86
CA TYR A 29 -4.11 2.05 15.76
C TYR A 29 -3.92 2.56 17.20
N LEU A 30 -5.03 2.89 17.87
CA LEU A 30 -5.01 3.48 19.22
C LEU A 30 -4.27 2.57 20.21
N GLY A 31 -3.17 3.08 20.79
CA GLY A 31 -2.36 2.38 21.79
C GLY A 31 -1.60 1.15 21.25
N ARG A 32 -1.47 1.03 19.92
CA ARG A 32 -0.90 -0.15 19.24
C ARG A 32 0.19 0.26 18.26
N ASP A 33 1.23 0.90 18.78
CA ASP A 33 2.38 1.37 17.99
C ASP A 33 3.09 0.22 17.24
N ASP A 34 3.04 -0.99 17.79
CA ASP A 34 3.54 -2.22 17.17
C ASP A 34 2.80 -2.59 15.88
N LEU A 35 1.51 -2.32 15.81
CA LEU A 35 0.69 -2.54 14.61
C LEU A 35 0.79 -1.35 13.67
N THR A 36 0.78 -0.13 14.22
CA THR A 36 0.90 1.11 13.44
C THR A 36 2.17 1.12 12.60
N SER A 37 3.32 0.82 13.21
CA SER A 37 4.61 0.78 12.52
C SER A 37 4.73 -0.34 11.47
N LYS A 38 3.92 -1.39 11.56
CA LYS A 38 3.86 -2.46 10.54
C LYS A 38 2.92 -2.13 9.38
N ALA A 39 1.84 -1.41 9.68
CA ALA A 39 0.79 -1.09 8.72
C ALA A 39 1.07 0.20 7.95
N LEU A 40 1.70 1.19 8.59
CA LEU A 40 2.05 2.47 7.97
C LEU A 40 3.52 2.45 7.56
N VAL A 41 3.77 2.64 6.26
CA VAL A 41 5.10 2.56 5.66
C VAL A 41 5.40 3.86 4.92
N ASP A 42 6.61 4.38 5.11
CA ASP A 42 7.13 5.52 4.35
C ASP A 42 7.70 5.02 3.01
N ILE A 43 7.20 5.59 1.91
CA ILE A 43 7.69 5.36 0.56
C ILE A 43 7.93 6.72 -0.07
N ASP A 44 9.20 7.03 -0.31
CA ASP A 44 9.66 8.30 -0.90
C ASP A 44 9.16 9.56 -0.15
N GLY A 45 9.03 9.49 1.17
CA GLY A 45 8.62 10.60 2.03
C GLY A 45 7.10 10.76 2.18
N GLU A 46 6.31 9.82 1.63
CA GLU A 46 4.86 9.74 1.81
C GLU A 46 4.49 8.49 2.61
N VAL A 47 3.51 8.63 3.52
CA VAL A 47 3.02 7.50 4.34
C VAL A 47 1.89 6.78 3.61
N PHE A 48 2.04 5.47 3.47
CA PHE A 48 1.04 4.57 2.92
C PHE A 48 0.56 3.56 3.96
N TYR A 49 -0.73 3.22 3.90
CA TYR A 49 -1.28 2.05 4.57
C TYR A 49 -1.09 0.81 3.69
N ARG A 50 -0.35 -0.17 4.21
CA ARG A 50 -0.16 -1.50 3.65
C ARG A 50 -1.39 -2.36 3.96
N THR A 51 -2.18 -2.67 2.94
CA THR A 51 -3.47 -3.37 3.11
C THR A 51 -3.31 -4.87 3.37
N GLY A 52 -2.26 -5.49 2.84
CA GLY A 52 -2.12 -6.95 2.78
C GLY A 52 -2.85 -7.61 1.61
N ASP A 53 -3.62 -6.85 0.81
CA ASP A 53 -4.39 -7.39 -0.31
C ASP A 53 -3.51 -7.51 -1.55
N LEU A 54 -3.48 -8.71 -2.15
CA LEU A 54 -2.90 -8.93 -3.47
C LEU A 54 -3.93 -8.59 -4.54
N VAL A 55 -3.56 -7.72 -5.47
CA VAL A 55 -4.42 -7.21 -6.53
C VAL A 55 -3.69 -7.21 -7.87
N LYS A 56 -4.45 -7.09 -8.95
CA LYS A 56 -3.92 -6.99 -10.32
C LYS A 56 -4.75 -6.00 -11.10
N MET A 57 -4.11 -4.92 -11.54
CA MET A 57 -4.81 -3.87 -12.27
C MET A 57 -4.99 -4.22 -13.75
N ASP A 58 -6.18 -3.98 -14.28
CA ASP A 58 -6.48 -4.11 -15.71
C ASP A 58 -5.92 -2.93 -16.53
N ASN A 59 -6.07 -3.01 -17.86
CA ASN A 59 -5.59 -1.96 -18.78
C ASN A 59 -6.39 -0.66 -18.75
N LYS A 60 -7.50 -0.61 -18.01
CA LYS A 60 -8.29 0.60 -17.76
C LYS A 60 -7.97 1.22 -16.40
N GLY A 61 -7.09 0.61 -15.61
CA GLY A 61 -6.74 1.08 -14.28
C GLY A 61 -7.68 0.60 -13.18
N LEU A 62 -8.53 -0.40 -13.45
CA LEU A 62 -9.41 -1.01 -12.46
C LEU A 62 -8.70 -2.18 -11.76
N LEU A 63 -8.99 -2.37 -10.47
CA LEU A 63 -8.50 -3.50 -9.67
C LEU A 63 -9.40 -4.74 -9.84
#